data_AF-A0A1B2I221-F1
#
_entry.id   AF-A0A1B2I221-F1
#
_cell.length_a   1.000
_cell.length_b   1.000
_cell.length_c   1.000
_cell.angle_alpha   90.00
_cell.angle_beta   90.00
_cell.angle_gamma   90.00
#
_symmetry.space_group_name_H-M   'P 1'
#
loop_
_entity.id
_entity.type
_entity.pdbx_description
1 polymer ?
#
loop_
_entity_poly.entity_id
_entity_poly.type
_entity_poly.pdbx_seq_one_letter_code
_entity_poly.pdbx_strand_id
1 'polypeptide(L)'
;MLEVSGDKGFLLSEKVLDYMYFNKYPTSPPDITPSQYWLWWSESPIRKFLNGKKYVPSVSADITELVVENPKDYSFYERAFVSGEQNCILEENLDNSATLFSNDIPAGPNTDDRIFLLSVAELQDKRYGFNSGENDDPTRDAQQTAYCDKNGTLNGYWWTRSIANDLSQYEVVNVYPEGLLAGNPIYNWILGIRPAFYLNMKNVIFTSPANGGKAGGVTSVLLKQNYTSDDKGRYEQKLTIAANKYKLESAALTTGAVAPGTDIKLSIEYAGASTGPEYHLAAVVTEGDRAVYYGKIKSLASAADRDGSASFTIPEFREGDSLHVLVEGRNNNHNYMTDFASMPKLLAGTGTGRPQAALSEDVVEEPAPKTTAIEVNPSALTTVKGYATQLSVIFVPEGASEKIIWSSDKPDIAAVDSSTGVVKALGAGTAVITASTPGGKTSSCAVTVTEKTQAEGIVLTPASMTMHKGTKEKITVSFNGIAEQPLVWSSSDEKIAKVDGQGNVTTLSEGKCMIKASTADGAASAECAVKVTPDSGGGSGGGSGGCNAGLGLGALALLALLPCAVRKNKGGK
;
A
#
# COMPACT_ATOMS: atom_id res chain seq x y z
N MET A 1 8.72 -5.68 10.90
CA MET A 1 9.60 -6.13 12.01
C MET A 1 9.71 -7.65 11.95
N LEU A 2 10.91 -8.22 11.93
CA LEU A 2 11.16 -9.66 11.81
C LEU A 2 11.23 -10.37 13.17
N GLU A 3 11.86 -9.76 14.17
CA GLU A 3 12.02 -10.32 15.52
C GLU A 3 12.05 -9.20 16.56
N VAL A 4 11.67 -9.54 17.79
CA VAL A 4 12.08 -8.79 18.97
C VAL A 4 12.69 -9.74 19.97
N SER A 5 13.92 -9.46 20.41
CA SER A 5 14.64 -10.20 21.44
C SER A 5 15.14 -9.23 22.52
N GLY A 6 14.50 -9.29 23.69
CA GLY A 6 14.75 -8.34 24.78
C GLY A 6 14.57 -6.88 24.33
N ASP A 7 15.64 -6.12 24.41
CA ASP A 7 15.67 -4.70 24.06
C ASP A 7 16.00 -4.43 22.58
N LYS A 8 16.13 -5.47 21.73
CA LYS A 8 16.47 -5.34 20.31
C LYS A 8 15.31 -5.77 19.42
N GLY A 9 14.91 -4.91 18.49
CA GLY A 9 13.97 -5.22 17.42
C GLY A 9 14.71 -5.34 16.09
N PHE A 10 14.53 -6.44 15.36
CA PHE A 10 15.12 -6.61 14.04
C PHE A 10 14.12 -6.16 12.96
N LEU A 11 14.51 -5.20 12.14
CA LEU A 11 13.68 -4.67 11.06
C LEU A 11 14.31 -4.94 9.70
N LEU A 12 13.44 -5.27 8.75
CA LEU A 12 13.73 -5.36 7.33
C LEU A 12 12.76 -4.45 6.60
N SER A 13 13.26 -3.69 5.64
CA SER A 13 12.41 -2.91 4.73
C SER A 13 11.42 -3.80 3.98
N GLU A 14 10.15 -3.37 3.92
CA GLU A 14 9.12 -4.11 3.19
C GLU A 14 9.37 -4.12 1.68
N LYS A 15 10.04 -3.07 1.18
CA LYS A 15 10.32 -2.87 -0.23
C LYS A 15 11.80 -2.70 -0.49
N VAL A 16 12.20 -2.94 -1.73
CA VAL A 16 13.49 -2.50 -2.26
C VAL A 16 13.45 -0.98 -2.40
N LEU A 17 14.31 -0.30 -1.64
CA LEU A 17 14.29 1.16 -1.49
C LEU A 17 15.27 1.87 -2.41
N ASP A 18 16.33 1.18 -2.84
CA ASP A 18 17.37 1.76 -3.68
C ASP A 18 18.02 0.70 -4.58
N TYR A 19 19.04 1.06 -5.35
CA TYR A 19 19.70 0.21 -6.33
C TYR A 19 21.18 0.53 -6.51
N MET A 20 21.99 -0.49 -6.80
CA MET A 20 23.37 -0.35 -7.26
C MET A 20 23.99 -1.69 -7.67
N TYR A 21 25.14 -1.62 -8.35
CA TYR A 21 26.09 -2.72 -8.36
C TYR A 21 26.53 -3.05 -6.94
N PHE A 22 26.83 -4.32 -6.65
CA PHE A 22 27.43 -4.65 -5.37
C PHE A 22 28.76 -3.91 -5.20
N ASN A 23 29.66 -4.06 -6.18
CA ASN A 23 30.90 -3.27 -6.32
C ASN A 23 31.08 -2.85 -7.78
N LYS A 24 31.31 -1.56 -8.04
CA LYS A 24 31.55 -1.04 -9.40
C LYS A 24 33.02 -1.24 -9.78
N TYR A 25 33.31 -2.19 -10.67
CA TYR A 25 34.65 -2.38 -11.23
C TYR A 25 34.79 -1.72 -12.61
N PRO A 26 35.92 -1.08 -12.94
CA PRO A 26 36.17 -0.57 -14.28
C PRO A 26 36.53 -1.74 -15.23
N THR A 27 35.53 -2.38 -15.85
CA THR A 27 35.52 -3.14 -17.14
C THR A 27 36.75 -3.97 -17.64
N SER A 28 37.79 -4.22 -16.84
CA SER A 28 38.84 -5.21 -17.07
C SER A 28 39.66 -5.31 -15.78
N PRO A 29 39.86 -6.50 -15.19
CA PRO A 29 40.80 -6.63 -14.08
C PRO A 29 42.18 -6.20 -14.61
N PRO A 30 42.86 -5.19 -14.01
CA PRO A 30 44.30 -5.09 -14.17
C PRO A 30 44.92 -6.39 -13.66
N ASP A 31 46.19 -6.65 -13.99
CA ASP A 31 46.99 -7.79 -13.52
C ASP A 31 47.20 -7.86 -11.98
N ILE A 32 46.26 -7.34 -11.20
CA ILE A 32 46.15 -7.55 -9.77
C ILE A 32 45.62 -8.97 -9.57
N THR A 33 46.46 -9.83 -8.99
CA THR A 33 46.00 -11.08 -8.41
C THR A 33 44.77 -10.77 -7.56
N PRO A 34 43.63 -11.41 -7.80
CA PRO A 34 42.42 -11.10 -7.05
C PRO A 34 42.57 -11.55 -5.61
N SER A 35 42.98 -10.66 -4.70
CA SER A 35 42.64 -10.93 -3.30
C SER A 35 41.13 -10.74 -3.19
N GLN A 36 40.48 -11.69 -2.52
CA GLN A 36 39.03 -11.90 -2.55
C GLN A 36 38.23 -10.80 -1.84
N TYR A 37 38.90 -9.72 -1.43
CA TYR A 37 38.36 -8.63 -0.63
C TYR A 37 37.28 -7.83 -1.34
N TRP A 38 37.28 -7.77 -2.67
CA TRP A 38 36.19 -7.15 -3.43
C TRP A 38 34.86 -7.90 -3.35
N LEU A 39 34.82 -9.09 -2.76
CA LEU A 39 33.57 -9.82 -2.48
C LEU A 39 33.07 -9.57 -1.07
N TRP A 40 33.91 -9.01 -0.20
CA TRP A 40 33.56 -8.79 1.19
C TRP A 40 32.65 -7.58 1.34
N TRP A 41 31.61 -7.78 2.16
CA TRP A 41 30.74 -6.70 2.60
C TRP A 41 31.52 -5.53 3.23
N SER A 42 32.60 -5.83 3.95
CA SER A 42 33.47 -4.81 4.57
C SER A 42 33.98 -3.78 3.57
N GLU A 43 34.23 -4.20 2.33
CA GLU A 43 34.80 -3.38 1.25
C GLU A 43 33.75 -2.90 0.24
N SER A 44 32.47 -3.14 0.47
CA SER A 44 31.42 -2.83 -0.51
C SER A 44 31.02 -1.35 -0.51
N PRO A 45 30.94 -0.67 -1.67
CA PRO A 45 30.33 0.65 -1.80
C PRO A 45 28.87 0.69 -1.30
N ILE A 46 28.13 -0.42 -1.36
CA ILE A 46 26.78 -0.50 -0.76
C ILE A 46 26.86 -0.22 0.74
N ARG A 47 27.75 -0.91 1.46
CA ARG A 47 27.93 -0.73 2.90
C ARG A 47 28.25 0.72 3.25
N LYS A 48 29.07 1.37 2.41
CA LYS A 48 29.43 2.80 2.56
C LYS A 48 28.25 3.72 2.36
N PHE A 49 27.52 3.52 1.27
CA PHE A 49 26.30 4.24 0.99
C PHE A 49 25.31 4.12 2.17
N LEU A 50 25.13 2.89 2.67
CA LEU A 50 24.21 2.61 3.77
C LEU A 50 24.61 3.33 5.07
N ASN A 51 25.90 3.39 5.41
CA ASN A 51 26.37 3.86 6.73
C ASN A 51 27.14 5.19 6.73
N GLY A 52 27.35 5.84 5.58
CA GLY A 52 28.02 7.16 5.47
C GLY A 52 29.53 7.17 5.77
N LYS A 53 30.16 6.01 6.01
CA LYS A 53 31.58 5.92 6.36
C LYS A 53 32.48 6.23 5.15
N LYS A 54 33.26 7.32 5.18
CA LYS A 54 34.24 7.70 4.13
C LYS A 54 35.38 6.68 3.92
N TYR A 55 35.76 5.96 4.97
CA TYR A 55 36.84 4.96 4.97
C TYR A 55 36.46 3.74 5.84
N VAL A 56 36.87 2.52 5.42
CA VAL A 56 36.88 1.33 6.29
C VAL A 56 38.33 0.89 6.37
N PRO A 57 38.86 0.63 7.56
CA PRO A 57 40.12 -0.10 7.67
C PRO A 57 39.99 -1.42 6.93
N SER A 58 40.84 -1.63 5.91
CA SER A 58 40.91 -2.94 5.28
C SER A 58 41.34 -3.94 6.34
N VAL A 59 40.72 -5.12 6.34
CA VAL A 59 41.20 -6.24 7.17
C VAL A 59 42.38 -6.95 6.51
N SER A 60 42.81 -6.54 5.31
CA SER A 60 43.98 -7.07 4.63
C SER A 60 45.26 -6.45 5.17
N ALA A 61 46.20 -7.29 5.62
CA ALA A 61 47.52 -6.85 6.09
C ALA A 61 48.33 -6.06 5.04
N ASP A 62 47.97 -6.20 3.75
CA ASP A 62 48.72 -5.67 2.61
C ASP A 62 48.08 -4.40 1.99
N ILE A 63 46.91 -3.98 2.47
CA ILE A 63 46.21 -2.79 1.99
C ILE A 63 45.98 -1.87 3.18
N THR A 64 46.86 -0.89 3.36
CA THR A 64 46.76 0.06 4.47
C THR A 64 45.55 1.00 4.31
N GLU A 65 45.08 1.26 3.09
CA GLU A 65 43.85 2.03 2.85
C GLU A 65 43.14 1.62 1.55
N LEU A 66 42.01 0.91 1.64
CA LEU A 66 41.10 0.79 0.50
C LEU A 66 40.18 2.02 0.49
N VAL A 67 40.40 2.95 -0.45
CA VAL A 67 39.53 4.11 -0.63
C VAL A 67 38.31 3.67 -1.45
N VAL A 68 37.29 3.17 -0.74
CA VAL A 68 35.98 2.89 -1.33
C VAL A 68 35.10 4.13 -1.16
N GLU A 69 34.86 4.84 -2.26
CA GLU A 69 33.99 6.03 -2.25
C GLU A 69 32.52 5.61 -2.22
N ASN A 70 31.70 6.39 -1.49
CA ASN A 70 30.26 6.28 -1.58
C ASN A 70 29.85 6.60 -3.02
N PRO A 71 29.11 5.71 -3.72
CA PRO A 71 28.75 5.93 -5.11
C PRO A 71 27.74 7.08 -5.29
N LYS A 72 27.18 7.59 -4.19
CA LYS A 72 26.24 8.71 -4.16
C LYS A 72 26.79 9.86 -3.32
N ASP A 73 26.28 11.06 -3.59
CA ASP A 73 26.62 12.30 -2.89
C ASP A 73 25.95 12.42 -1.50
N TYR A 74 25.27 11.37 -1.04
CA TYR A 74 24.60 11.30 0.25
C TYR A 74 24.71 9.91 0.88
N SER A 75 24.58 9.83 2.21
CA SER A 75 24.41 8.56 2.94
C SER A 75 22.93 8.18 3.04
N PHE A 76 22.61 6.90 2.88
CA PHE A 76 21.26 6.40 3.18
C PHE A 76 20.89 6.67 4.64
N TYR A 77 21.74 6.31 5.60
CA TYR A 77 21.44 6.46 7.03
C TYR A 77 21.14 7.93 7.40
N GLU A 78 21.98 8.85 6.94
CA GLU A 78 21.81 10.27 7.25
C GLU A 78 20.60 10.90 6.55
N ARG A 79 20.25 10.40 5.36
CA ARG A 79 19.11 10.90 4.58
C ARG A 79 17.78 10.27 5.00
N ALA A 80 17.78 8.99 5.33
CA ALA A 80 16.57 8.22 5.60
C ALA A 80 16.09 8.40 7.04
N PHE A 81 16.97 8.76 7.97
CA PHE A 81 16.65 8.87 9.39
C PHE A 81 17.04 10.24 9.95
N VAL A 82 16.15 10.88 10.69
CA VAL A 82 16.48 12.08 11.46
C VAL A 82 17.34 11.74 12.66
N SER A 83 18.06 12.70 13.24
CA SER A 83 18.99 12.46 14.36
C SER A 83 18.36 11.70 15.55
N GLY A 84 17.07 11.92 15.81
CA GLY A 84 16.33 11.17 16.83
C GLY A 84 16.18 9.68 16.51
N GLU A 85 15.81 9.34 15.28
CA GLU A 85 15.68 7.96 14.81
C GLU A 85 17.05 7.28 14.72
N GLN A 86 18.06 8.02 14.24
CA GLN A 86 19.44 7.56 14.17
C GLN A 86 19.95 7.04 15.51
N ASN A 87 19.64 7.73 16.61
CA ASN A 87 20.01 7.33 17.98
C ASN A 87 19.31 6.06 18.48
N CYS A 88 18.20 5.66 17.85
CA CYS A 88 17.52 4.40 18.14
C CYS A 88 18.08 3.23 17.34
N ILE A 89 18.86 3.48 16.28
CA ILE A 89 19.42 2.42 15.45
C ILE A 89 20.74 1.96 16.07
N LEU A 90 20.79 0.67 16.41
CA LEU A 90 21.94 0.05 17.05
C LEU A 90 23.05 -0.19 16.03
N GLU A 91 24.30 0.08 16.42
CA GLU A 91 25.46 -0.45 15.73
C GLU A 91 25.74 -1.86 16.28
N GLU A 92 25.80 -2.84 15.39
CA GLU A 92 25.94 -4.25 15.74
C GLU A 92 27.13 -4.87 15.03
N ASN A 93 27.82 -5.78 15.71
CA ASN A 93 28.85 -6.60 15.09
C ASN A 93 28.17 -7.72 14.30
N LEU A 94 28.15 -7.56 12.98
CA LEU A 94 27.45 -8.45 12.08
C LEU A 94 28.36 -9.59 11.62
N ASP A 95 27.85 -10.82 11.70
CA ASP A 95 28.52 -12.01 11.19
C ASP A 95 28.38 -12.09 9.66
N ASN A 96 29.49 -11.99 8.94
CA ASN A 96 29.56 -12.06 7.47
C ASN A 96 30.11 -13.41 6.97
N SER A 97 30.20 -14.43 7.83
CA SER A 97 30.80 -15.72 7.50
C SER A 97 29.92 -16.63 6.65
N ALA A 98 28.60 -16.39 6.61
CA ALA A 98 27.67 -17.22 5.87
C ALA A 98 27.88 -17.09 4.34
N THR A 99 28.12 -18.22 3.68
CA THR A 99 28.31 -18.35 2.23
C THR A 99 27.25 -19.26 1.62
N LEU A 100 27.15 -19.25 0.29
CA LEU A 100 26.26 -20.12 -0.48
C LEU A 100 27.09 -21.09 -1.35
N PHE A 101 26.61 -22.33 -1.48
CA PHE A 101 27.12 -23.39 -2.37
C PHE A 101 28.50 -24.05 -2.05
N SER A 102 29.42 -23.41 -1.31
CA SER A 102 30.70 -24.04 -0.94
C SER A 102 31.22 -23.65 0.44
N ASN A 103 31.73 -24.64 1.18
CA ASN A 103 32.35 -24.48 2.50
C ASN A 103 33.83 -24.07 2.41
N ASP A 104 34.43 -24.12 1.22
CA ASP A 104 35.85 -23.81 1.00
C ASP A 104 36.10 -22.32 0.71
N ILE A 105 35.05 -21.50 0.77
CA ILE A 105 35.11 -20.04 0.60
C ILE A 105 35.52 -19.42 1.94
N PRO A 106 36.59 -18.59 1.98
CA PRO A 106 36.96 -17.86 3.19
C PRO A 106 35.81 -16.97 3.67
N ALA A 107 35.53 -17.06 4.97
CA ALA A 107 34.53 -16.24 5.62
C ALA A 107 34.83 -14.74 5.44
N GLY A 108 33.80 -13.96 5.11
CA GLY A 108 33.90 -12.51 5.13
C GLY A 108 34.14 -12.01 6.56
N PRO A 109 34.94 -10.96 6.76
CA PRO A 109 35.18 -10.38 8.08
C PRO A 109 33.89 -9.79 8.67
N ASN A 110 33.70 -9.90 9.99
CA ASN A 110 32.61 -9.23 10.66
C ASN A 110 32.72 -7.70 10.54
N THR A 111 31.59 -7.02 10.57
CA THR A 111 31.53 -5.56 10.44
C THR A 111 30.65 -4.95 11.51
N ASP A 112 31.06 -3.81 12.05
CA ASP A 112 30.21 -2.98 12.91
C ASP A 112 29.40 -2.01 12.04
N ASP A 113 28.10 -2.27 11.93
CA ASP A 113 27.19 -1.57 11.04
C ASP A 113 25.86 -1.22 11.72
N ARG A 114 25.27 -0.10 11.30
CA ARG A 114 23.93 0.32 11.71
C ARG A 114 22.87 -0.15 10.72
N ILE A 115 23.16 0.03 9.43
CA ILE A 115 22.30 -0.37 8.32
C ILE A 115 23.04 -1.41 7.47
N PHE A 116 22.38 -2.50 7.14
CA PHE A 116 22.99 -3.61 6.42
C PHE A 116 22.00 -4.31 5.47
N LEU A 117 22.50 -5.26 4.69
CA LEU A 117 21.70 -6.21 3.92
C LEU A 117 21.66 -7.55 4.66
N LEU A 118 20.60 -8.34 4.48
CA LEU A 118 20.55 -9.66 5.10
C LEU A 118 21.69 -10.56 4.60
N SER A 119 22.18 -11.46 5.46
CA SER A 119 23.07 -12.56 5.11
C SER A 119 22.26 -13.81 4.72
N VAL A 120 22.93 -14.80 4.14
CA VAL A 120 22.32 -16.12 3.89
C VAL A 120 21.82 -16.76 5.18
N ALA A 121 22.57 -16.66 6.28
CA ALA A 121 22.16 -17.22 7.57
C ALA A 121 20.85 -16.58 8.08
N GLU A 122 20.70 -15.26 7.94
CA GLU A 122 19.47 -14.56 8.29
C GLU A 122 18.30 -14.95 7.37
N LEU A 123 18.57 -15.14 6.08
CA LEU A 123 17.56 -15.57 5.10
C LEU A 123 17.12 -17.04 5.25
N GLN A 124 17.90 -17.84 5.98
CA GLN A 124 17.60 -19.24 6.30
C GLN A 124 17.03 -19.41 7.73
N ASP A 125 16.88 -18.32 8.49
CA ASP A 125 16.34 -18.39 9.84
C ASP A 125 14.80 -18.43 9.83
N LYS A 126 14.23 -19.59 10.21
CA LYS A 126 12.78 -19.78 10.31
C LYS A 126 12.09 -18.83 11.27
N ARG A 127 12.81 -18.29 12.26
CA ARG A 127 12.24 -17.34 13.23
C ARG A 127 11.79 -16.04 12.57
N TYR A 128 12.41 -15.67 11.45
CA TYR A 128 12.12 -14.47 10.65
C TYR A 128 11.00 -14.69 9.63
N GLY A 129 10.44 -15.89 9.58
CA GLY A 129 9.32 -16.22 8.68
C GLY A 129 9.76 -16.66 7.29
N PHE A 130 11.07 -16.86 7.08
CA PHE A 130 11.62 -17.50 5.88
C PHE A 130 11.73 -19.02 6.06
N ASN A 131 11.92 -19.74 4.97
CA ASN A 131 12.27 -21.16 5.00
C ASN A 131 13.78 -21.35 5.27
N SER A 132 14.17 -22.51 5.79
CA SER A 132 15.58 -22.81 6.12
C SER A 132 16.38 -23.39 4.97
N GLY A 133 16.17 -22.90 3.75
CA GLY A 133 16.83 -23.45 2.56
C GLY A 133 16.94 -22.43 1.44
N GLU A 134 17.61 -22.81 0.36
CA GLU A 134 18.00 -21.90 -0.72
C GLU A 134 16.94 -21.77 -1.82
N ASN A 135 15.93 -22.65 -1.79
CA ASN A 135 14.86 -22.75 -2.78
C ASN A 135 13.95 -21.52 -2.79
N ASP A 136 13.17 -21.40 -3.87
CA ASP A 136 12.06 -20.47 -4.05
C ASP A 136 11.21 -20.39 -2.78
N ASP A 137 11.10 -19.17 -2.25
CA ASP A 137 10.37 -18.88 -1.03
C ASP A 137 9.70 -17.51 -1.18
N PRO A 138 8.38 -17.48 -1.47
CA PRO A 138 7.68 -16.24 -1.74
C PRO A 138 7.65 -15.28 -0.55
N THR A 139 8.04 -15.73 0.65
CA THR A 139 8.17 -14.85 1.82
C THR A 139 9.40 -13.94 1.74
N ARG A 140 10.39 -14.28 0.89
CA ARG A 140 11.56 -13.43 0.60
C ARG A 140 11.33 -12.44 -0.52
N ASP A 141 10.26 -12.61 -1.29
CA ASP A 141 9.87 -11.71 -2.37
C ASP A 141 9.81 -10.28 -1.85
N ALA A 142 10.35 -9.36 -2.64
CA ALA A 142 10.37 -7.95 -2.31
C ALA A 142 9.75 -7.17 -3.46
N GLN A 143 8.73 -6.38 -3.15
CA GLN A 143 8.28 -5.35 -4.08
C GLN A 143 9.32 -4.24 -4.16
N GLN A 144 9.49 -3.66 -5.33
CA GLN A 144 10.36 -2.50 -5.51
C GLN A 144 9.56 -1.19 -5.50
N THR A 145 10.23 -0.10 -5.15
CA THR A 145 9.63 1.25 -5.22
C THR A 145 9.61 1.76 -6.67
N ALA A 146 8.72 2.71 -6.96
CA ALA A 146 8.68 3.39 -8.26
C ALA A 146 10.01 4.09 -8.60
N TYR A 147 10.78 4.49 -7.57
CA TYR A 147 12.12 5.01 -7.74
C TYR A 147 13.07 3.95 -8.31
N CYS A 148 13.08 2.73 -7.76
CA CYS A 148 13.87 1.62 -8.28
C CYS A 148 13.42 1.21 -9.70
N ASP A 149 12.11 1.11 -9.94
CA ASP A 149 11.53 0.80 -11.26
C ASP A 149 12.09 1.74 -12.35
N LYS A 150 12.07 3.04 -12.07
CA LYS A 150 12.52 4.07 -13.01
C LYS A 150 14.03 4.00 -13.30
N ASN A 151 14.81 3.48 -12.36
CA ASN A 151 16.26 3.47 -12.45
C ASN A 151 16.85 2.09 -12.82
N GLY A 152 16.01 1.16 -13.29
CA GLY A 152 16.47 -0.03 -13.99
C GLY A 152 16.89 -1.19 -13.10
N THR A 153 16.38 -1.30 -11.88
CA THR A 153 16.51 -2.54 -11.11
C THR A 153 15.85 -3.70 -11.83
N LEU A 154 16.51 -4.86 -11.81
CA LEU A 154 15.87 -6.10 -12.24
C LEU A 154 14.72 -6.41 -11.28
N ASN A 155 13.51 -6.54 -11.84
CA ASN A 155 12.25 -6.54 -11.10
C ASN A 155 12.25 -7.54 -9.93
N GLY A 156 12.33 -7.05 -8.69
CA GLY A 156 12.26 -7.87 -7.47
C GLY A 156 13.58 -8.52 -7.03
N TYR A 157 14.67 -8.33 -7.77
CA TYR A 157 16.00 -8.83 -7.39
C TYR A 157 16.66 -7.90 -6.37
N TRP A 158 17.29 -8.45 -5.35
CA TRP A 158 18.02 -7.66 -4.36
C TRP A 158 19.26 -8.36 -3.79
N TRP A 159 20.28 -7.58 -3.46
CA TRP A 159 21.56 -8.08 -2.93
C TRP A 159 21.46 -8.57 -1.49
N THR A 160 22.26 -9.56 -1.14
CA THR A 160 22.60 -9.90 0.25
C THR A 160 24.03 -9.43 0.57
N ARG A 161 24.49 -9.60 1.81
CA ARG A 161 25.90 -9.35 2.19
C ARG A 161 26.80 -10.59 2.16
N SER A 162 26.28 -11.73 1.70
CA SER A 162 26.97 -13.03 1.70
C SER A 162 27.66 -13.32 0.37
N ILE A 163 28.82 -13.97 0.43
CA ILE A 163 29.57 -14.41 -0.76
C ILE A 163 28.91 -15.65 -1.37
N ALA A 164 28.93 -15.76 -2.70
CA ALA A 164 28.46 -16.93 -3.43
C ALA A 164 29.60 -17.63 -4.20
N ASN A 165 29.38 -18.91 -4.54
CA ASN A 165 30.11 -19.66 -5.58
C ASN A 165 31.66 -19.71 -5.43
N ASP A 166 32.37 -20.18 -6.46
CA ASP A 166 33.83 -20.12 -6.52
C ASP A 166 34.32 -18.67 -6.67
N LEU A 167 35.34 -18.32 -5.89
CA LEU A 167 35.98 -17.00 -5.81
C LEU A 167 36.52 -16.51 -7.16
N SER A 168 36.73 -17.43 -8.10
CA SER A 168 37.10 -17.13 -9.49
C SER A 168 36.02 -16.39 -10.29
N GLN A 169 34.75 -16.49 -9.89
CA GLN A 169 33.60 -15.89 -10.59
C GLN A 169 33.16 -14.53 -10.02
N TYR A 170 33.74 -14.13 -8.88
CA TYR A 170 33.45 -12.87 -8.20
C TYR A 170 31.97 -12.67 -7.86
N GLU A 171 31.36 -13.67 -7.25
CA GLU A 171 29.93 -13.66 -7.01
C GLU A 171 29.55 -13.36 -5.57
N VAL A 172 28.44 -12.63 -5.45
CA VAL A 172 27.75 -12.35 -4.19
C VAL A 172 26.34 -12.89 -4.30
N VAL A 173 25.78 -13.34 -3.18
CA VAL A 173 24.44 -13.88 -3.13
C VAL A 173 23.43 -12.75 -3.31
N ASN A 174 22.43 -12.99 -4.14
CA ASN A 174 21.24 -12.17 -4.26
C ASN A 174 19.99 -13.05 -4.14
N VAL A 175 18.86 -12.38 -3.97
CA VAL A 175 17.55 -13.01 -3.93
C VAL A 175 16.83 -12.71 -5.24
N TYR A 176 16.21 -13.74 -5.82
CA TYR A 176 15.41 -13.64 -7.03
C TYR A 176 13.98 -13.19 -6.69
N PRO A 177 13.17 -12.79 -7.68
CA PRO A 177 11.82 -12.28 -7.45
C PRO A 177 10.87 -13.30 -6.83
N GLU A 178 11.15 -14.59 -7.02
CA GLU A 178 10.47 -15.76 -6.42
C GLU A 178 11.12 -16.25 -5.12
N GLY A 179 12.11 -15.52 -4.58
CA GLY A 179 12.73 -15.79 -3.30
C GLY A 179 13.86 -16.83 -3.30
N LEU A 180 14.28 -17.30 -4.48
CA LEU A 180 15.44 -18.18 -4.66
C LEU A 180 16.74 -17.44 -4.29
N LEU A 181 17.65 -18.10 -3.58
CA LEU A 181 19.00 -17.61 -3.32
C LEU A 181 19.95 -18.05 -4.45
N ALA A 182 20.68 -17.12 -5.06
CA ALA A 182 21.63 -17.43 -6.13
C ALA A 182 22.87 -16.54 -6.07
N GLY A 183 23.98 -17.01 -6.64
CA GLY A 183 25.21 -16.23 -6.81
C GLY A 183 25.19 -15.49 -8.13
N ASN A 184 25.60 -14.22 -8.12
CA ASN A 184 25.80 -13.44 -9.34
C ASN A 184 27.01 -12.52 -9.26
N PRO A 185 27.70 -12.24 -10.40
CA PRO A 185 28.89 -11.41 -10.40
C PRO A 185 28.62 -9.96 -9.96
N ILE A 186 29.46 -9.45 -9.07
CA ILE A 186 29.30 -8.14 -8.41
C ILE A 186 29.22 -6.93 -9.35
N TYR A 187 29.72 -7.06 -10.57
CA TYR A 187 29.88 -5.97 -11.55
C TYR A 187 28.91 -6.05 -12.73
N ASN A 188 28.16 -7.14 -12.87
CA ASN A 188 27.31 -7.34 -14.05
C ASN A 188 25.96 -6.64 -13.89
N TRP A 189 25.35 -6.72 -12.71
CA TRP A 189 23.96 -6.33 -12.53
C TRP A 189 23.80 -5.23 -11.48
N ILE A 190 22.89 -4.31 -11.78
CA ILE A 190 22.36 -3.34 -10.82
C ILE A 190 21.14 -4.01 -10.19
N LEU A 191 21.25 -4.42 -8.92
CA LEU A 191 20.15 -5.02 -8.19
C LEU A 191 19.64 -4.09 -7.10
N GLY A 192 18.50 -4.48 -6.54
CA GLY A 192 17.85 -3.81 -5.44
C GLY A 192 18.65 -3.84 -4.13
N ILE A 193 18.51 -2.78 -3.36
CA ILE A 193 18.96 -2.67 -1.98
C ILE A 193 17.74 -2.75 -1.09
N ARG A 194 17.74 -3.75 -0.20
CA ARG A 194 16.70 -3.97 0.80
C ARG A 194 17.32 -3.86 2.20
N PRO A 195 17.39 -2.64 2.77
CA PRO A 195 18.05 -2.41 4.05
C PRO A 195 17.36 -3.12 5.21
N ALA A 196 18.18 -3.53 6.18
CA ALA A 196 17.82 -4.07 7.47
C ALA A 196 18.63 -3.39 8.57
N PHE A 197 18.10 -3.37 9.79
CA PHE A 197 18.78 -2.79 10.97
C PHE A 197 18.16 -3.28 12.28
N TYR A 198 18.91 -3.12 13.37
CA TYR A 198 18.41 -3.34 14.72
C TYR A 198 18.00 -2.04 15.39
N LEU A 199 16.80 -2.03 15.96
CA LEU A 199 16.22 -0.92 16.69
C LEU A 199 16.33 -1.16 18.20
N ASN A 200 16.73 -0.14 18.94
CA ASN A 200 16.71 -0.12 20.39
C ASN A 200 15.28 0.06 20.88
N MET A 201 14.70 -1.04 21.35
CA MET A 201 13.31 -1.08 21.80
C MET A 201 13.08 -0.29 23.09
N LYS A 202 14.13 0.09 23.82
CA LYS A 202 13.99 0.95 25.00
C LYS A 202 13.42 2.32 24.66
N ASN A 203 13.70 2.83 23.46
CA ASN A 203 13.25 4.15 23.07
C ASN A 203 11.85 4.11 22.42
N VAL A 204 11.31 2.92 22.14
CA VAL A 204 10.09 2.77 21.36
C VAL A 204 8.89 2.60 22.29
N ILE A 205 7.89 3.45 22.07
CA ILE A 205 6.56 3.36 22.65
C ILE A 205 5.61 2.89 21.54
N PHE A 206 4.94 1.76 21.74
CA PHE A 206 3.91 1.31 20.82
C PHE A 206 2.60 2.03 21.13
N THR A 207 2.04 2.74 20.14
CA THR A 207 0.90 3.63 20.37
C THR A 207 -0.33 3.32 19.50
N SER A 208 -0.22 2.59 18.39
CA SER A 208 -1.38 2.27 17.52
C SER A 208 -1.10 1.19 16.47
N PRO A 209 -2.12 0.45 15.98
CA PRO A 209 -2.04 -0.39 14.80
C PRO A 209 -2.17 0.40 13.50
N ALA A 210 -1.39 -0.03 12.52
CA ALA A 210 -1.30 0.60 11.22
C ALA A 210 -2.32 0.00 10.24
N ASN A 211 -3.57 0.45 10.34
CA ASN A 211 -4.40 0.81 9.16
C ASN A 211 -5.52 1.74 9.66
N GLY A 212 -5.51 3.03 9.26
CA GLY A 212 -6.43 4.07 9.78
C GLY A 212 -5.84 5.05 10.82
N GLY A 213 -4.64 4.78 11.35
CA GLY A 213 -3.87 5.74 12.15
C GLY A 213 -4.43 6.06 13.55
N LYS A 214 -3.66 6.85 14.33
CA LYS A 214 -4.13 7.49 15.58
C LYS A 214 -5.34 8.34 15.20
N ALA A 215 -6.54 8.00 15.70
CA ALA A 215 -7.77 8.70 15.34
C ALA A 215 -7.60 10.23 15.42
N GLY A 216 -8.15 10.94 14.43
CA GLY A 216 -8.10 12.39 14.37
C GLY A 216 -8.98 13.00 15.45
N GLY A 217 -8.37 13.51 16.52
CA GLY A 217 -9.03 14.31 17.54
C GLY A 217 -9.06 13.70 18.93
N VAL A 218 -9.60 14.47 19.87
CA VAL A 218 -9.75 14.07 21.27
C VAL A 218 -10.95 13.13 21.40
N THR A 219 -10.78 12.05 22.16
CA THR A 219 -11.83 11.09 22.51
C THR A 219 -12.06 11.06 24.02
N SER A 220 -13.32 10.87 24.41
CA SER A 220 -13.70 10.60 25.80
C SER A 220 -13.69 9.11 26.15
N VAL A 221 -13.56 8.22 25.16
CA VAL A 221 -13.50 6.77 25.33
C VAL A 221 -12.30 6.23 24.56
N LEU A 222 -11.43 5.47 25.21
CA LEU A 222 -10.26 4.91 24.54
C LEU A 222 -10.70 3.91 23.47
N LEU A 223 -10.01 3.95 22.34
CA LEU A 223 -10.33 3.12 21.18
C LEU A 223 -9.58 1.79 21.29
N LYS A 224 -10.31 0.70 21.05
CA LYS A 224 -9.75 -0.65 21.03
C LYS A 224 -8.81 -0.80 19.84
N GLN A 225 -7.64 -1.38 20.08
CA GLN A 225 -6.72 -1.78 19.05
C GLN A 225 -7.05 -3.19 18.58
N ASN A 226 -7.34 -3.31 17.28
CA ASN A 226 -7.65 -4.57 16.63
C ASN A 226 -6.40 -5.05 15.89
N TYR A 227 -5.88 -6.20 16.32
CA TYR A 227 -4.82 -6.92 15.65
C TYR A 227 -5.48 -7.93 14.69
N THR A 228 -5.16 -7.84 13.41
CA THR A 228 -5.80 -8.60 12.32
C THR A 228 -5.17 -9.97 12.10
N SER A 229 -3.99 -10.24 12.65
CA SER A 229 -3.34 -11.54 12.57
C SER A 229 -2.42 -11.81 13.78
N ASP A 230 -2.10 -13.09 13.98
CA ASP A 230 -1.10 -13.59 14.95
C ASP A 230 0.34 -13.53 14.39
N ASP A 231 0.54 -12.90 13.22
CA ASP A 231 1.76 -12.92 12.40
C ASP A 231 2.95 -12.14 12.98
N LYS A 232 2.91 -11.82 14.27
CA LYS A 232 3.81 -10.93 15.01
C LYS A 232 3.73 -9.45 14.60
N GLY A 233 2.62 -9.01 13.99
CA GLY A 233 2.30 -7.60 13.83
C GLY A 233 3.05 -6.92 12.69
N ARG A 234 3.28 -7.63 11.57
CA ARG A 234 4.09 -7.11 10.44
C ARG A 234 3.52 -5.83 9.85
N TYR A 235 2.20 -5.68 9.86
CA TYR A 235 1.48 -4.51 9.33
C TYR A 235 0.73 -3.72 10.40
N GLU A 236 1.01 -3.96 11.68
CA GLU A 236 0.07 -3.64 12.76
C GLU A 236 0.61 -2.68 13.80
N GLN A 237 1.70 -1.94 13.54
CA GLN A 237 2.27 -1.01 14.53
C GLN A 237 2.83 0.28 13.93
N LYS A 238 2.43 1.43 14.50
CA LYS A 238 3.16 2.69 14.36
C LYS A 238 4.20 2.77 15.49
N LEU A 239 5.44 2.99 15.10
CA LEU A 239 6.54 3.26 16.03
C LEU A 239 6.41 4.71 16.50
N THR A 240 6.39 4.92 17.81
CA THR A 240 6.54 6.24 18.41
C THR A 240 7.80 6.22 19.27
N ILE A 241 8.64 7.24 19.19
CA ILE A 241 9.89 7.29 19.94
C ILE A 241 9.74 8.22 21.16
N ALA A 242 10.15 7.73 22.31
CA ALA A 242 10.26 8.50 23.54
C ALA A 242 11.42 9.50 23.42
N ALA A 243 11.12 10.79 23.54
CA ALA A 243 12.09 11.86 23.42
C ALA A 243 11.97 12.87 24.57
N ASN A 244 13.12 13.36 25.04
CA ASN A 244 13.17 14.34 26.12
C ASN A 244 12.59 15.72 25.72
N LYS A 245 12.45 16.02 24.43
CA LYS A 245 11.86 17.25 23.91
C LYS A 245 10.39 17.43 24.34
N TYR A 246 9.66 16.34 24.48
CA TYR A 246 8.26 16.33 24.91
C TYR A 246 8.20 16.09 26.41
N LYS A 247 7.49 16.95 27.12
CA LYS A 247 7.44 16.96 28.58
C LYS A 247 6.06 16.60 29.09
N LEU A 248 6.06 15.86 30.19
CA LEU A 248 4.94 15.63 31.09
C LEU A 248 5.57 15.46 32.47
N GLU A 249 5.57 16.50 33.28
CA GLU A 249 6.27 16.50 34.58
C GLU A 249 5.57 15.54 35.55
N SER A 250 4.24 15.65 35.63
CA SER A 250 3.39 14.78 36.46
C SER A 250 2.05 14.47 35.79
N ALA A 251 1.50 13.31 36.16
CA ALA A 251 0.12 12.92 35.90
C ALA A 251 -0.31 12.00 37.05
N ALA A 252 -1.49 12.23 37.63
CA ALA A 252 -1.99 11.46 38.76
C ALA A 252 -3.51 11.28 38.67
N LEU A 253 -3.99 10.09 39.06
CA LEU A 253 -5.42 9.79 39.14
C LEU A 253 -6.08 10.57 40.28
N THR A 254 -7.25 11.15 40.00
CA THR A 254 -8.13 11.74 41.02
C THR A 254 -9.30 10.82 41.39
N THR A 255 -9.55 9.77 40.59
CA THR A 255 -10.65 8.82 40.78
C THR A 255 -10.34 7.64 41.71
N GLY A 256 -9.16 7.61 42.35
CA GLY A 256 -8.69 6.45 43.12
C GLY A 256 -7.99 5.40 42.27
N ALA A 257 -7.79 4.19 42.81
CA ALA A 257 -7.10 3.10 42.13
C ALA A 257 -7.93 2.51 40.97
N VAL A 258 -7.26 2.15 39.87
CA VAL A 258 -7.90 1.44 38.73
C VAL A 258 -7.97 -0.05 39.07
N ALA A 259 -9.17 -0.64 38.94
CA ALA A 259 -9.40 -2.06 39.13
C ALA A 259 -9.91 -2.70 37.84
N PRO A 260 -9.73 -4.03 37.65
CA PRO A 260 -10.27 -4.73 36.49
C PRO A 260 -11.80 -4.56 36.37
N GLY A 261 -12.29 -4.37 35.15
CA GLY A 261 -13.70 -4.17 34.88
C GLY A 261 -13.96 -3.50 33.53
N THR A 262 -15.20 -3.07 33.32
CA THR A 262 -15.70 -2.48 32.08
C THR A 262 -16.16 -1.05 32.29
N ASP A 263 -16.06 -0.23 31.25
CA ASP A 263 -16.46 1.19 31.25
C ASP A 263 -15.90 2.00 32.43
N ILE A 264 -14.61 1.82 32.69
CA ILE A 264 -13.91 2.45 33.81
C ILE A 264 -13.70 3.93 33.51
N LYS A 265 -14.45 4.79 34.20
CA LYS A 265 -14.35 6.25 34.10
C LYS A 265 -13.25 6.79 34.99
N LEU A 266 -12.29 7.48 34.40
CA LEU A 266 -11.12 8.01 35.08
C LEU A 266 -11.05 9.53 34.93
N SER A 267 -10.41 10.17 35.91
CA SER A 267 -9.98 11.56 35.82
C SER A 267 -8.57 11.68 36.37
N ILE A 268 -7.80 12.54 35.72
CA ILE A 268 -6.41 12.81 36.07
C ILE A 268 -6.18 14.31 36.20
N GLU A 269 -5.24 14.68 37.06
CA GLU A 269 -4.58 15.98 37.05
C GLU A 269 -3.17 15.78 36.47
N TYR A 270 -2.72 16.71 35.64
CA TYR A 270 -1.41 16.71 35.04
C TYR A 270 -0.76 18.10 35.12
N ALA A 271 0.58 18.11 35.10
CA ALA A 271 1.34 19.35 35.10
C ALA A 271 2.60 19.24 34.22
N GLY A 272 3.05 20.41 33.76
CA GLY A 272 4.28 20.57 33.00
C GLY A 272 4.26 19.91 31.62
N ALA A 273 3.08 19.84 31.00
CA ALA A 273 2.95 19.29 29.67
C ALA A 273 3.58 20.22 28.61
N SER A 274 4.23 19.64 27.60
CA SER A 274 4.56 20.38 26.38
C SER A 274 3.27 20.79 25.66
N THR A 275 3.23 22.01 25.15
CA THR A 275 2.06 22.59 24.49
C THR A 275 2.42 23.14 23.11
N GLY A 276 1.42 23.25 22.25
CA GLY A 276 1.54 23.81 20.91
C GLY A 276 0.50 23.25 19.95
N PRO A 277 0.37 23.81 18.74
CA PRO A 277 -0.53 23.28 17.73
C PRO A 277 -0.29 21.79 17.51
N GLU A 278 -1.37 21.00 17.55
CA GLU A 278 -1.36 19.53 17.39
C GLU A 278 -0.74 18.73 18.55
N TYR A 279 -0.47 19.35 19.70
CA TYR A 279 -0.08 18.64 20.92
C TYR A 279 -1.30 18.10 21.65
N HIS A 280 -1.17 16.89 22.18
CA HIS A 280 -2.24 16.20 22.87
C HIS A 280 -1.70 15.41 24.06
N LEU A 281 -2.49 15.34 25.12
CA LEU A 281 -2.33 14.33 26.15
C LEU A 281 -2.98 13.05 25.62
N ALA A 282 -2.26 11.94 25.63
CA ALA A 282 -2.74 10.64 25.18
C ALA A 282 -2.69 9.63 26.33
N ALA A 283 -3.68 8.74 26.36
CA ALA A 283 -3.69 7.58 27.25
C ALA A 283 -3.57 6.30 26.42
N VAL A 284 -2.81 5.34 26.95
CA VAL A 284 -2.62 4.02 26.36
C VAL A 284 -2.73 2.95 27.44
N VAL A 285 -3.49 1.90 27.16
CA VAL A 285 -3.54 0.68 27.98
C VAL A 285 -2.75 -0.40 27.26
N THR A 286 -1.87 -1.08 27.98
CA THR A 286 -0.99 -2.10 27.42
C THR A 286 -1.15 -3.44 28.12
N GLU A 287 -1.13 -4.53 27.35
CA GLU A 287 -1.00 -5.92 27.80
C GLU A 287 0.40 -6.39 27.40
N GLY A 288 1.30 -6.48 28.38
CA GLY A 288 2.73 -6.65 28.11
C GLY A 288 3.26 -5.53 27.21
N ASP A 289 3.78 -5.89 26.03
CA ASP A 289 4.32 -4.94 25.04
C ASP A 289 3.29 -4.48 24.00
N ARG A 290 2.03 -4.92 24.10
CA ARG A 290 0.99 -4.60 23.11
C ARG A 290 0.07 -3.50 23.62
N ALA A 291 -0.18 -2.49 22.78
CA ALA A 291 -1.18 -1.46 23.06
C ALA A 291 -2.59 -2.01 22.79
N VAL A 292 -3.42 -2.13 23.83
CA VAL A 292 -4.78 -2.67 23.73
C VAL A 292 -5.81 -1.57 23.51
N TYR A 293 -5.64 -0.44 24.19
CA TYR A 293 -6.49 0.73 24.04
C TYR A 293 -5.64 1.99 23.90
N TYR A 294 -6.08 2.95 23.10
CA TYR A 294 -5.40 4.23 22.93
C TYR A 294 -6.41 5.35 22.65
N GLY A 295 -6.07 6.57 23.07
CA GLY A 295 -6.80 7.76 22.67
C GLY A 295 -6.08 9.05 23.06
N LYS A 296 -6.22 10.06 22.22
CA LYS A 296 -5.93 11.46 22.60
C LYS A 296 -7.04 11.91 23.54
N ILE A 297 -6.75 12.22 24.80
CA ILE A 297 -7.74 12.50 25.83
C ILE A 297 -7.91 14.01 26.12
N LYS A 298 -6.95 14.84 25.69
CA LYS A 298 -7.02 16.29 25.86
C LYS A 298 -6.15 17.00 24.82
N SER A 299 -6.65 18.09 24.25
CA SER A 299 -5.85 19.00 23.41
C SER A 299 -4.96 19.88 24.29
N LEU A 300 -3.70 20.04 23.88
CA LEU A 300 -2.66 20.84 24.54
C LEU A 300 -2.21 21.99 23.62
N ALA A 301 -3.16 22.57 22.87
CA ALA A 301 -2.88 23.49 21.77
C ALA A 301 -2.25 24.82 22.20
N SER A 302 -2.47 25.24 23.45
CA SER A 302 -2.06 26.54 23.95
C SER A 302 -1.22 26.45 25.22
N ALA A 303 -0.45 27.50 25.52
CA ALA A 303 0.35 27.56 26.75
C ALA A 303 -0.49 27.43 28.03
N ALA A 304 -1.78 27.76 27.98
CA ALA A 304 -2.70 27.60 29.11
C ALA A 304 -3.02 26.14 29.40
N ASP A 305 -2.81 25.23 28.44
CA ASP A 305 -3.01 23.79 28.61
C ASP A 305 -1.78 23.08 29.20
N ARG A 306 -0.77 23.83 29.69
CA ARG A 306 0.44 23.24 30.28
C ARG A 306 0.11 22.39 31.52
N ASP A 307 -0.84 22.85 32.30
CA ASP A 307 -1.33 22.20 33.52
C ASP A 307 -2.85 22.09 33.45
N GLY A 308 -3.42 21.03 34.04
CA GLY A 308 -4.87 20.90 34.12
C GLY A 308 -5.34 19.46 34.31
N SER A 309 -6.57 19.19 33.89
CA SER A 309 -7.21 17.89 34.07
C SER A 309 -7.75 17.29 32.78
N ALA A 310 -7.90 15.97 32.78
CA ALA A 310 -8.52 15.22 31.70
C ALA A 310 -9.37 14.08 32.25
N SER A 311 -10.49 13.79 31.60
CA SER A 311 -11.38 12.68 31.93
C SER A 311 -11.62 11.81 30.71
N PHE A 312 -11.59 10.50 30.91
CA PHE A 312 -11.76 9.51 29.84
C PHE A 312 -12.27 8.18 30.40
N THR A 313 -12.77 7.33 29.51
CA THR A 313 -13.27 5.99 29.83
C THR A 313 -12.39 4.93 29.19
N ILE A 314 -12.00 3.92 29.96
CA ILE A 314 -11.41 2.68 29.44
C ILE A 314 -12.54 1.66 29.23
N PRO A 315 -12.77 1.16 28.00
CA PRO A 315 -13.84 0.20 27.74
C PRO A 315 -13.71 -1.09 28.57
N GLU A 316 -12.48 -1.59 28.71
CA GLU A 316 -12.15 -2.76 29.52
C GLU A 316 -10.73 -2.63 30.07
N PHE A 317 -10.55 -2.91 31.35
CA PHE A 317 -9.24 -3.01 32.00
C PHE A 317 -9.15 -4.38 32.66
N ARG A 318 -8.09 -5.13 32.38
CA ARG A 318 -7.90 -6.50 32.86
C ARG A 318 -6.80 -6.59 33.90
N GLU A 319 -6.78 -7.70 34.62
CA GLU A 319 -5.66 -8.02 35.49
C GLU A 319 -4.38 -8.20 34.64
N GLY A 320 -3.31 -7.53 35.03
CA GLY A 320 -2.05 -7.49 34.28
C GLY A 320 -1.90 -6.33 33.29
N ASP A 321 -2.99 -5.60 33.00
CA ASP A 321 -2.91 -4.41 32.15
C ASP A 321 -2.15 -3.28 32.84
N SER A 322 -1.53 -2.41 32.03
CA SER A 322 -0.89 -1.18 32.50
C SER A 322 -1.45 0.05 31.78
N LEU A 323 -1.84 1.07 32.54
CA LEU A 323 -2.33 2.35 32.03
C LEU A 323 -1.22 3.38 32.07
N HIS A 324 -0.90 3.95 30.91
CA HIS A 324 0.07 5.03 30.78
C HIS A 324 -0.55 6.28 30.19
N VAL A 325 0.01 7.44 30.55
CA VAL A 325 -0.31 8.73 29.95
C VAL A 325 0.97 9.42 29.49
N LEU A 326 0.92 10.06 28.32
CA LEU A 326 2.06 10.72 27.69
C LEU A 326 1.60 11.93 26.88
N VAL A 327 2.54 12.81 26.57
CA VAL A 327 2.33 13.95 25.67
C VAL A 327 2.86 13.59 24.30
N GLU A 328 2.00 13.78 23.30
CA GLU A 328 2.26 13.57 21.89
C GLU A 328 2.17 14.90 21.15
N GLY A 329 2.95 15.09 20.08
CA GLY A 329 2.82 16.29 19.23
C GLY A 329 3.06 15.98 17.77
N ARG A 330 2.24 16.59 16.89
CA ARG A 330 2.30 16.43 15.42
C ARG A 330 2.08 14.99 14.93
N ASN A 331 1.54 14.12 15.79
CA ASN A 331 1.30 12.73 15.47
C ASN A 331 0.18 12.57 14.45
N ASN A 332 0.42 11.70 13.46
CA ASN A 332 -0.51 11.45 12.35
C ASN A 332 -0.74 12.68 11.43
N ASN A 333 0.29 13.49 11.22
CA ASN A 333 0.31 14.59 10.24
C ASN A 333 0.43 14.12 8.77
N HIS A 334 0.39 12.80 8.53
CA HIS A 334 0.51 12.14 7.22
C HIS A 334 1.81 12.46 6.46
N ASN A 335 2.87 12.88 7.15
CA ASN A 335 4.17 13.10 6.52
C ASN A 335 4.98 11.80 6.36
N TYR A 336 4.44 10.66 6.82
CA TYR A 336 5.09 9.34 6.82
C TYR A 336 6.42 9.27 7.60
N MET A 337 6.69 10.25 8.47
CA MET A 337 7.83 10.25 9.39
C MET A 337 7.47 9.63 10.73
N THR A 338 8.48 9.30 11.53
CA THR A 338 8.27 8.77 12.88
C THR A 338 7.63 9.80 13.81
N ASP A 339 6.65 9.34 14.57
CA ASP A 339 6.00 10.10 15.63
C ASP A 339 6.90 10.14 16.89
N PHE A 340 6.87 11.24 17.64
CA PHE A 340 7.59 11.37 18.92
C PHE A 340 6.63 11.65 20.08
N ALA A 341 7.06 11.28 21.29
CA ALA A 341 6.29 11.50 22.51
C ALA A 341 7.18 11.73 23.73
N SER A 342 6.56 12.20 24.82
CA SER A 342 7.21 12.25 26.12
C SER A 342 7.41 10.85 26.67
N MET A 343 8.25 10.74 27.71
CA MET A 343 8.25 9.54 28.54
C MET A 343 6.85 9.28 29.10
N PRO A 344 6.32 8.04 28.99
CA PRO A 344 5.04 7.69 29.57
C PRO A 344 5.08 7.69 31.09
N LYS A 345 3.99 8.17 31.70
CA LYS A 345 3.71 8.08 33.12
C LYS A 345 2.78 6.92 33.37
N LEU A 346 3.25 5.92 34.11
CA LEU A 346 2.43 4.81 34.58
C LEU A 346 1.46 5.32 35.65
N LEU A 347 0.16 5.11 35.43
CA LEU A 347 -0.90 5.51 36.37
C LEU A 347 -1.51 4.31 37.12
N ALA A 348 -1.52 3.13 36.50
CA ALA A 348 -2.01 1.89 37.11
C ALA A 348 -1.39 0.66 36.43
N GLY A 349 -1.33 -0.46 37.16
CA GLY A 349 -0.71 -1.70 36.72
C GLY A 349 0.72 -1.87 37.23
N THR A 350 1.32 -3.01 36.91
CA THR A 350 2.67 -3.37 37.38
C THR A 350 3.79 -2.93 36.43
N GLY A 351 3.46 -2.34 35.27
CA GLY A 351 4.44 -1.80 34.33
C GLY A 351 5.42 -2.85 33.79
N THR A 352 5.06 -4.15 33.79
CA THR A 352 5.97 -5.25 33.43
C THR A 352 6.27 -5.37 31.93
N GLY A 353 6.01 -4.32 31.15
CA GLY A 353 6.46 -4.23 29.76
C GLY A 353 7.96 -3.99 29.65
N ARG A 354 8.44 -3.71 28.44
CA ARG A 354 9.85 -3.36 28.20
C ARG A 354 10.31 -2.09 28.96
N PRO A 355 11.58 -2.03 29.40
CA PRO A 355 12.17 -0.81 29.92
C PRO A 355 12.07 0.32 28.91
N GLN A 356 11.67 1.51 29.35
CA GLN A 356 11.58 2.69 28.48
C GLN A 356 12.66 3.72 28.85
N ALA A 357 13.29 4.30 27.84
CA ALA A 357 14.29 5.35 27.96
C ALA A 357 14.03 6.45 26.92
N ALA A 358 14.13 7.70 27.32
CA ALA A 358 14.10 8.82 26.39
C ALA A 358 15.45 8.97 25.69
N LEU A 359 15.42 9.44 24.45
CA LEU A 359 16.61 9.93 23.75
C LEU A 359 17.33 11.04 24.56
N SER A 360 18.67 10.94 24.64
CA SER A 360 19.51 11.77 25.53
C SER A 360 19.66 13.22 25.10
N GLU A 361 19.61 13.52 23.80
CA GLU A 361 19.69 14.88 23.25
C GLU A 361 18.61 15.12 22.20
N ASP A 362 18.32 16.41 21.97
CA ASP A 362 17.18 16.89 21.22
C ASP A 362 17.04 16.18 19.87
N VAL A 363 15.81 15.72 19.62
CA VAL A 363 15.31 15.51 18.27
C VAL A 363 15.35 16.88 17.60
N VAL A 364 16.47 17.20 16.96
CA VAL A 364 16.50 18.18 15.90
C VAL A 364 15.67 17.54 14.80
N GLU A 365 14.37 17.77 14.85
CA GLU A 365 13.57 17.74 13.63
C GLU A 365 14.30 18.72 12.72
N GLU A 366 15.06 18.23 11.75
CA GLU A 366 15.43 19.09 10.65
C GLU A 366 14.11 19.70 10.16
N PRO A 367 13.97 21.03 10.14
CA PRO A 367 12.74 21.62 9.65
C PRO A 367 12.54 21.06 8.24
N ALA A 368 11.41 20.37 8.03
CA ALA A 368 11.07 19.81 6.74
C ALA A 368 11.40 20.86 5.68
N PRO A 369 12.20 20.52 4.66
CA PRO A 369 12.71 21.53 3.75
C PRO A 369 11.52 22.26 3.15
N LYS A 370 11.62 23.58 3.03
CA LYS A 370 10.50 24.38 2.52
C LYS A 370 10.20 23.91 1.10
N THR A 371 8.96 23.52 0.85
CA THR A 371 8.51 23.17 -0.51
C THR A 371 8.86 24.31 -1.46
N THR A 372 9.59 23.99 -2.52
CA THR A 372 9.88 24.91 -3.63
C THR A 372 9.00 24.62 -4.83
N ALA A 373 8.67 23.34 -5.07
CA ALA A 373 7.75 22.93 -6.14
C ALA A 373 6.98 21.64 -5.76
N ILE A 374 5.96 21.33 -6.55
CA ILE A 374 5.19 20.08 -6.48
C ILE A 374 5.06 19.47 -7.88
N GLU A 375 4.97 18.15 -7.97
CA GLU A 375 4.76 17.42 -9.22
C GLU A 375 3.65 16.38 -9.04
N VAL A 376 2.62 16.41 -9.89
CA VAL A 376 1.57 15.38 -9.88
C VAL A 376 2.06 14.14 -10.64
N ASN A 377 1.90 12.97 -10.04
CA ASN A 377 2.24 11.68 -10.62
C ASN A 377 1.02 10.73 -10.66
N PRO A 378 0.70 10.11 -11.81
CA PRO A 378 1.28 10.40 -13.12
C PRO A 378 0.85 11.78 -13.65
N SER A 379 1.66 12.39 -14.52
CA SER A 379 1.33 13.66 -15.19
C SER A 379 0.31 13.52 -16.32
N ALA A 380 0.02 12.27 -16.73
CA ALA A 380 -1.08 11.92 -17.62
C ALA A 380 -1.70 10.58 -17.20
N LEU A 381 -3.02 10.48 -17.30
CA LEU A 381 -3.79 9.30 -16.93
C LEU A 381 -4.79 8.97 -18.04
N THR A 382 -4.80 7.71 -18.49
CA THR A 382 -5.87 7.17 -19.35
C THR A 382 -6.65 6.14 -18.55
N THR A 383 -7.97 6.30 -18.47
CA THR A 383 -8.85 5.43 -17.68
C THR A 383 -10.19 5.23 -18.36
N VAL A 384 -10.96 4.24 -17.90
CA VAL A 384 -12.27 3.90 -18.46
C VAL A 384 -13.36 4.45 -17.54
N LYS A 385 -14.46 4.93 -18.11
CA LYS A 385 -15.63 5.39 -17.37
C LYS A 385 -16.08 4.37 -16.32
N GLY A 386 -16.30 4.84 -15.09
CA GLY A 386 -16.71 4.03 -13.94
C GLY A 386 -15.56 3.59 -13.02
N TYR A 387 -14.31 3.70 -13.46
CA TYR A 387 -13.14 3.41 -12.61
C TYR A 387 -12.70 4.63 -11.80
N ALA A 388 -11.97 4.34 -10.71
CA ALA A 388 -11.31 5.35 -9.89
C ALA A 388 -9.79 5.08 -9.86
N THR A 389 -8.99 6.15 -9.80
CA THR A 389 -7.53 6.09 -9.80
C THR A 389 -6.98 7.13 -8.83
N GLN A 390 -5.98 6.75 -8.05
CA GLN A 390 -5.30 7.65 -7.11
C GLN A 390 -4.17 8.41 -7.83
N LEU A 391 -4.15 9.73 -7.72
CA LEU A 391 -2.99 10.55 -8.07
C LEU A 391 -2.13 10.81 -6.83
N SER A 392 -0.81 10.96 -6.99
CA SER A 392 0.10 11.38 -5.93
C SER A 392 0.79 12.70 -6.26
N VAL A 393 1.34 13.35 -5.23
CA VAL A 393 2.17 14.55 -5.38
C VAL A 393 3.56 14.25 -4.85
N ILE A 394 4.57 14.55 -5.66
CA ILE A 394 5.97 14.58 -5.26
C ILE A 394 6.31 16.02 -4.89
N PHE A 395 6.93 16.21 -3.73
CA PHE A 395 7.40 17.52 -3.29
C PHE A 395 8.88 17.71 -3.63
N VAL A 396 9.23 18.94 -4.00
CA VAL A 396 10.62 19.35 -4.27
C VAL A 396 11.00 20.45 -3.28
N PRO A 397 12.16 20.38 -2.61
CA PRO A 397 13.06 19.21 -2.57
C PRO A 397 12.38 18.01 -1.87
N GLU A 398 12.94 16.82 -2.09
CA GLU A 398 12.45 15.60 -1.43
C GLU A 398 12.47 15.76 0.10
N GLY A 399 11.44 15.23 0.78
CA GLY A 399 11.23 15.40 2.23
C GLY A 399 10.41 16.64 2.61
N ALA A 400 10.17 17.57 1.68
CA ALA A 400 9.20 18.64 1.86
C ALA A 400 7.78 18.08 1.92
N SER A 401 6.88 18.72 2.66
CA SER A 401 5.45 18.39 2.65
C SER A 401 4.61 19.63 2.87
N GLU A 402 3.44 19.67 2.23
CA GLU A 402 2.46 20.73 2.36
C GLU A 402 1.06 20.16 2.14
N LYS A 403 0.02 20.80 2.67
CA LYS A 403 -1.36 20.42 2.36
C LYS A 403 -1.62 20.56 0.87
N ILE A 404 -2.24 19.56 0.26
CA ILE A 404 -2.68 19.60 -1.14
C ILE A 404 -4.19 19.82 -1.21
N ILE A 405 -4.60 20.66 -2.16
CA ILE A 405 -5.98 20.89 -2.56
C ILE A 405 -6.10 20.51 -4.03
N TRP A 406 -6.97 19.55 -4.32
CA TRP A 406 -7.22 19.05 -5.67
C TRP A 406 -8.43 19.73 -6.31
N SER A 407 -8.36 19.91 -7.62
CA SER A 407 -9.47 20.44 -8.43
C SER A 407 -9.47 19.81 -9.83
N SER A 408 -10.64 19.78 -10.45
CA SER A 408 -10.83 19.36 -11.85
C SER A 408 -11.40 20.52 -12.64
N ASP A 409 -10.89 20.73 -13.86
CA ASP A 409 -11.47 21.70 -14.79
C ASP A 409 -12.82 21.24 -15.36
N LYS A 410 -13.08 19.92 -15.37
CA LYS A 410 -14.28 19.28 -15.91
C LYS A 410 -14.72 18.10 -15.02
N PRO A 411 -15.32 18.38 -13.86
CA PRO A 411 -15.72 17.35 -12.90
C PRO A 411 -16.70 16.33 -13.47
N ASP A 412 -17.52 16.69 -14.47
CA ASP A 412 -18.46 15.76 -15.13
C ASP A 412 -17.78 14.71 -16.02
N ILE A 413 -16.51 14.95 -16.42
CA ILE A 413 -15.67 14.00 -17.16
C ILE A 413 -14.80 13.22 -16.18
N ALA A 414 -14.07 13.93 -15.33
CA ALA A 414 -13.24 13.35 -14.28
C ALA A 414 -13.39 14.18 -13.00
N ALA A 415 -14.08 13.64 -12.00
CA ALA A 415 -14.19 14.26 -10.68
C ALA A 415 -12.99 13.86 -9.83
N VAL A 416 -12.46 14.77 -9.02
CA VAL A 416 -11.39 14.46 -8.05
C VAL A 416 -11.86 14.80 -6.65
N ASP A 417 -11.57 13.93 -5.69
CA ASP A 417 -11.76 14.26 -4.29
C ASP A 417 -10.74 15.32 -3.84
N SER A 418 -11.25 16.43 -3.33
CA SER A 418 -10.46 17.64 -3.03
C SER A 418 -9.33 17.43 -2.01
N SER A 419 -9.43 16.38 -1.19
CA SER A 419 -8.53 16.11 -0.05
C SER A 419 -7.64 14.88 -0.25
N THR A 420 -8.11 13.88 -0.99
CA THR A 420 -7.41 12.60 -1.16
C THR A 420 -6.73 12.50 -2.53
N GLY A 421 -7.21 13.21 -3.56
CA GLY A 421 -6.66 13.09 -4.92
C GLY A 421 -7.15 11.86 -5.69
N VAL A 422 -8.18 11.16 -5.19
CA VAL A 422 -8.85 10.08 -5.93
C VAL A 422 -9.66 10.67 -7.08
N VAL A 423 -9.31 10.29 -8.31
CA VAL A 423 -10.00 10.69 -9.53
C VAL A 423 -11.00 9.62 -9.94
N LYS A 424 -12.27 9.99 -10.15
CA LYS A 424 -13.34 9.13 -10.65
C LYS A 424 -13.71 9.52 -12.08
N ALA A 425 -13.65 8.55 -12.98
CA ALA A 425 -14.00 8.73 -14.39
C ALA A 425 -15.52 8.67 -14.59
N LEU A 426 -16.14 9.81 -14.92
CA LEU A 426 -17.60 9.97 -14.99
C LEU A 426 -18.14 10.04 -16.42
N GLY A 427 -17.40 10.63 -17.35
CA GLY A 427 -17.81 10.79 -18.75
C GLY A 427 -16.62 10.70 -19.69
N ALA A 428 -16.82 10.19 -20.91
CA ALA A 428 -15.76 10.13 -21.90
C ALA A 428 -15.32 11.53 -22.35
N GLY A 429 -14.02 11.71 -22.55
CA GLY A 429 -13.41 12.99 -22.92
C GLY A 429 -12.12 13.25 -22.17
N THR A 430 -11.66 14.50 -22.18
CA THR A 430 -10.43 14.92 -21.52
C THR A 430 -10.69 15.99 -20.47
N ALA A 431 -10.02 15.86 -19.32
CA ALA A 431 -10.04 16.78 -18.19
C ALA A 431 -8.61 17.00 -17.66
N VAL A 432 -8.39 18.10 -16.94
CA VAL A 432 -7.14 18.40 -16.26
C VAL A 432 -7.40 18.45 -14.77
N ILE A 433 -6.71 17.59 -14.03
CA ILE A 433 -6.73 17.57 -12.57
C ILE A 433 -5.54 18.36 -12.05
N THR A 434 -5.76 19.35 -11.20
CA THR A 434 -4.73 20.23 -10.65
C THR A 434 -4.59 20.04 -9.15
N ALA A 435 -3.36 19.77 -8.69
CA ALA A 435 -2.96 19.86 -7.29
C ALA A 435 -2.45 21.28 -7.01
N SER A 436 -2.85 21.85 -5.87
CA SER A 436 -2.40 23.16 -5.41
C SER A 436 -2.05 23.15 -3.93
N THR A 437 -1.09 23.97 -3.53
CA THR A 437 -0.78 24.21 -2.11
C THR A 437 -1.30 25.57 -1.65
N PRO A 438 -1.58 25.78 -0.34
CA PRO A 438 -1.91 27.10 0.19
C PRO A 438 -0.83 28.16 -0.10
N GLY A 439 0.44 27.75 -0.17
CA GLY A 439 1.56 28.58 -0.61
C GLY A 439 1.64 28.87 -2.11
N GLY A 440 0.59 28.54 -2.88
CA GLY A 440 0.41 28.94 -4.28
C GLY A 440 1.14 28.09 -5.32
N LYS A 441 1.70 26.94 -4.94
CA LYS A 441 2.38 26.04 -5.89
C LYS A 441 1.35 25.14 -6.55
N THR A 442 1.54 24.82 -7.83
CA THR A 442 0.58 24.03 -8.61
C THR A 442 1.28 23.02 -9.52
N SER A 443 0.65 21.87 -9.73
CA SER A 443 1.02 20.91 -10.79
C SER A 443 -0.23 20.14 -11.23
N SER A 444 -0.21 19.52 -12.41
CA SER A 444 -1.41 18.98 -13.05
C SER A 444 -1.21 17.63 -13.72
N CYS A 445 -2.29 16.84 -13.78
CA CYS A 445 -2.41 15.61 -14.54
C CYS A 445 -3.44 15.78 -15.67
N ALA A 446 -3.07 15.42 -16.91
CA ALA A 446 -4.01 15.33 -18.02
C ALA A 446 -4.73 13.97 -17.99
N VAL A 447 -6.04 13.99 -17.81
CA VAL A 447 -6.87 12.78 -17.74
C VAL A 447 -7.64 12.59 -19.04
N THR A 448 -7.52 11.40 -19.64
CA THR A 448 -8.32 10.94 -20.78
C THR A 448 -9.23 9.80 -20.32
N VAL A 449 -10.53 10.01 -20.39
CA VAL A 449 -11.54 9.00 -20.07
C VAL A 449 -12.10 8.42 -21.37
N THR A 450 -12.02 7.10 -21.50
CA THR A 450 -12.66 6.36 -22.59
C THR A 450 -13.98 5.74 -22.13
N GLU A 451 -14.91 5.54 -23.06
CA GLU A 451 -16.13 4.80 -22.77
C GLU A 451 -15.78 3.35 -22.42
N LYS A 452 -16.60 2.75 -21.56
CA LYS A 452 -16.56 1.31 -21.32
C LYS A 452 -16.98 0.63 -22.62
N THR A 453 -16.06 -0.03 -23.31
CA THR A 453 -16.41 -0.95 -24.39
C THR A 453 -17.42 -1.95 -23.84
N GLN A 454 -18.57 -2.11 -24.51
CA GLN A 454 -19.56 -3.12 -24.14
C GLN A 454 -18.83 -4.46 -24.00
N ALA A 455 -19.12 -5.18 -22.91
CA ALA A 455 -18.52 -6.48 -22.64
C ALA A 455 -18.59 -7.37 -23.89
N GLU A 456 -17.49 -8.08 -24.16
CA GLU A 456 -17.44 -9.07 -25.22
C GLU A 456 -18.50 -10.16 -24.91
N GLY A 457 -19.34 -10.51 -25.88
CA GLY A 457 -20.46 -11.41 -25.66
C GLY A 457 -21.41 -11.51 -26.85
N ILE A 458 -22.60 -12.05 -26.60
CA ILE A 458 -23.67 -12.18 -27.61
C ILE A 458 -24.86 -11.30 -27.25
N VAL A 459 -25.55 -10.76 -28.26
CA VAL A 459 -26.76 -9.94 -28.10
C VAL A 459 -27.89 -10.55 -28.92
N LEU A 460 -29.07 -10.73 -28.31
CA LEU A 460 -30.28 -11.23 -28.98
C LEU A 460 -31.16 -10.08 -29.46
N THR A 461 -31.54 -10.11 -30.74
CA THR A 461 -32.49 -9.15 -31.33
C THR A 461 -33.68 -9.89 -31.95
N PRO A 462 -34.91 -9.61 -31.49
CA PRO A 462 -35.25 -8.66 -30.42
C PRO A 462 -34.96 -9.23 -29.02
N ALA A 463 -34.75 -8.36 -28.03
CA ALA A 463 -34.52 -8.75 -26.62
C ALA A 463 -35.82 -9.12 -25.86
N SER A 464 -36.97 -8.81 -26.45
CA SER A 464 -38.27 -9.31 -26.01
C SER A 464 -39.25 -9.31 -27.18
N MET A 465 -40.22 -10.22 -27.15
CA MET A 465 -41.27 -10.29 -28.16
C MET A 465 -42.60 -10.72 -27.54
N THR A 466 -43.68 -10.18 -28.10
CA THR A 466 -45.04 -10.64 -27.84
C THR A 466 -45.59 -11.29 -29.10
N MET A 467 -46.06 -12.53 -28.98
CA MET A 467 -46.45 -13.38 -30.10
C MET A 467 -47.84 -13.98 -29.85
N HIS A 468 -48.55 -14.35 -30.92
CA HIS A 468 -49.79 -15.12 -30.82
C HIS A 468 -49.49 -16.61 -30.79
N LYS A 469 -50.28 -17.40 -30.06
CA LYS A 469 -50.16 -18.86 -30.02
C LYS A 469 -50.09 -19.45 -31.44
N GLY A 470 -49.15 -20.37 -31.67
CA GLY A 470 -48.98 -21.07 -32.95
C GLY A 470 -48.13 -20.32 -33.99
N THR A 471 -47.66 -19.11 -33.68
CA THR A 471 -46.78 -18.33 -34.56
C THR A 471 -45.31 -18.70 -34.37
N LYS A 472 -44.50 -18.34 -35.38
CA LYS A 472 -43.04 -18.51 -35.40
C LYS A 472 -42.35 -17.19 -35.70
N GLU A 473 -41.27 -16.91 -34.98
CA GLU A 473 -40.43 -15.72 -35.17
C GLU A 473 -38.96 -16.09 -34.96
N LYS A 474 -38.04 -15.43 -35.66
CA LYS A 474 -36.60 -15.71 -35.52
C LYS A 474 -35.92 -14.68 -34.62
N ILE A 475 -35.15 -15.17 -33.64
CA ILE A 475 -34.20 -14.34 -32.90
C ILE A 475 -32.89 -14.31 -33.68
N THR A 476 -32.38 -13.10 -33.92
CA THR A 476 -31.06 -12.88 -34.50
C THR A 476 -30.02 -12.69 -33.39
N VAL A 477 -28.80 -13.17 -33.62
CA VAL A 477 -27.68 -13.00 -32.68
C VAL A 477 -26.59 -12.19 -33.33
N SER A 478 -26.08 -11.20 -32.62
CA SER A 478 -24.84 -10.50 -32.97
C SER A 478 -23.76 -10.79 -31.95
N PHE A 479 -22.57 -11.12 -32.42
CA PHE A 479 -21.37 -11.31 -31.60
C PHE A 479 -20.65 -9.96 -31.47
N ASN A 480 -20.42 -9.52 -30.24
CA ASN A 480 -19.70 -8.28 -29.95
C ASN A 480 -18.39 -8.63 -29.27
N GLY A 481 -17.25 -8.32 -29.87
CA GLY A 481 -15.93 -8.56 -29.27
C GLY A 481 -15.52 -10.03 -29.08
N ILE A 482 -16.35 -11.00 -29.48
CA ILE A 482 -15.99 -12.42 -29.57
C ILE A 482 -16.16 -12.92 -31.01
N ALA A 483 -15.43 -13.98 -31.38
CA ALA A 483 -15.59 -14.62 -32.67
C ALA A 483 -16.99 -15.23 -32.82
N GLU A 484 -17.55 -15.20 -34.04
CA GLU A 484 -18.78 -15.92 -34.35
C GLU A 484 -18.56 -17.43 -34.13
N GLN A 485 -19.47 -18.05 -33.40
CA GLN A 485 -19.35 -19.46 -33.02
C GLN A 485 -20.73 -20.09 -32.83
N PRO A 486 -20.83 -21.43 -32.87
CA PRO A 486 -22.08 -22.14 -32.63
C PRO A 486 -22.69 -21.79 -31.25
N LEU A 487 -24.01 -21.67 -31.21
CA LEU A 487 -24.77 -21.34 -30.02
C LEU A 487 -25.64 -22.52 -29.57
N VAL A 488 -25.77 -22.65 -28.25
CA VAL A 488 -26.71 -23.54 -27.59
C VAL A 488 -27.94 -22.73 -27.19
N TRP A 489 -29.10 -23.13 -27.71
CA TRP A 489 -30.37 -22.47 -27.43
C TRP A 489 -31.20 -23.28 -26.44
N SER A 490 -31.91 -22.58 -25.55
CA SER A 490 -32.84 -23.21 -24.61
C SER A 490 -34.06 -22.32 -24.34
N SER A 491 -35.14 -22.95 -23.90
CA SER A 491 -36.33 -22.28 -23.39
C SER A 491 -36.49 -22.61 -21.91
N SER A 492 -36.85 -21.61 -21.10
CA SER A 492 -37.18 -21.82 -19.70
C SER A 492 -38.47 -22.62 -19.51
N ASP A 493 -39.35 -22.65 -20.52
CA ASP A 493 -40.56 -23.48 -20.55
C ASP A 493 -40.95 -23.84 -21.99
N GLU A 494 -40.54 -25.04 -22.41
CA GLU A 494 -40.86 -25.60 -23.72
C GLU A 494 -42.35 -25.90 -23.94
N LYS A 495 -43.20 -25.85 -22.91
CA LYS A 495 -44.66 -25.94 -23.09
C LYS A 495 -45.25 -24.61 -23.54
N ILE A 496 -44.58 -23.50 -23.26
CA ILE A 496 -45.00 -22.13 -23.65
C ILE A 496 -44.39 -21.75 -25.00
N ALA A 497 -43.08 -21.88 -25.17
CA ALA A 497 -42.40 -21.67 -26.44
C ALA A 497 -41.16 -22.55 -26.58
N LYS A 498 -40.90 -23.04 -27.80
CA LYS A 498 -39.70 -23.81 -28.17
C LYS A 498 -38.80 -22.98 -29.05
N VAL A 499 -37.49 -23.19 -28.96
CA VAL A 499 -36.47 -22.61 -29.85
C VAL A 499 -35.64 -23.71 -30.48
N ASP A 500 -35.33 -23.61 -31.77
CA ASP A 500 -34.44 -24.54 -32.46
C ASP A 500 -32.97 -24.08 -32.43
N GLY A 501 -32.07 -24.91 -32.98
CA GLY A 501 -30.62 -24.61 -33.02
C GLY A 501 -30.25 -23.40 -33.88
N GLN A 502 -31.19 -22.82 -34.62
CA GLN A 502 -31.00 -21.67 -35.49
C GLN A 502 -31.69 -20.40 -34.95
N GLY A 503 -32.24 -20.46 -33.73
CA GLY A 503 -32.90 -19.34 -33.07
C GLY A 503 -34.35 -19.09 -33.52
N ASN A 504 -35.00 -20.05 -34.19
CA ASN A 504 -36.42 -19.91 -34.55
C ASN A 504 -37.30 -20.31 -33.36
N VAL A 505 -38.10 -19.39 -32.86
CA VAL A 505 -39.00 -19.56 -31.73
C VAL A 505 -40.40 -19.94 -32.24
N THR A 506 -40.97 -21.04 -31.74
CA THR A 506 -42.35 -21.49 -32.01
C THR A 506 -43.16 -21.43 -30.71
N THR A 507 -44.29 -20.73 -30.73
CA THR A 507 -45.15 -20.56 -29.54
C THR A 507 -46.24 -21.63 -29.48
N LEU A 508 -46.46 -22.21 -28.29
CA LEU A 508 -47.30 -23.40 -28.10
C LEU A 508 -48.49 -23.17 -27.16
N SER A 509 -48.29 -22.45 -26.06
CA SER A 509 -49.36 -22.10 -25.12
C SER A 509 -49.17 -20.69 -24.56
N GLU A 510 -50.28 -20.10 -24.09
CA GLU A 510 -50.26 -18.78 -23.47
C GLU A 510 -49.42 -18.79 -22.20
N GLY A 511 -48.64 -17.73 -22.01
CA GLY A 511 -47.73 -17.65 -20.87
C GLY A 511 -46.51 -16.78 -21.16
N LYS A 512 -45.56 -16.82 -20.23
CA LYS A 512 -44.27 -16.12 -20.35
C LYS A 512 -43.15 -17.13 -20.17
N CYS A 513 -42.15 -17.09 -21.03
CA CYS A 513 -40.91 -17.85 -20.87
C CYS A 513 -39.72 -17.02 -21.37
N MET A 514 -38.51 -17.47 -21.02
CA MET A 514 -37.25 -16.89 -21.48
C MET A 514 -36.61 -17.83 -22.50
N ILE A 515 -36.19 -17.28 -23.63
CA ILE A 515 -35.34 -17.98 -24.59
C ILE A 515 -33.89 -17.53 -24.36
N LYS A 516 -32.99 -18.48 -24.10
CA LYS A 516 -31.58 -18.22 -23.84
C LYS A 516 -30.72 -18.76 -24.98
N ALA A 517 -29.74 -17.99 -25.41
CA ALA A 517 -28.62 -18.45 -26.23
C ALA A 517 -27.34 -18.42 -25.38
N SER A 518 -26.48 -19.42 -25.52
CA SER A 518 -25.16 -19.47 -24.87
C SER A 518 -24.10 -19.96 -25.85
N THR A 519 -22.87 -19.52 -25.72
CA THR A 519 -21.73 -20.10 -26.46
C THR A 519 -21.49 -21.53 -26.02
N ALA A 520 -20.92 -22.38 -26.88
CA ALA A 520 -20.73 -23.81 -26.59
C ALA A 520 -19.83 -24.08 -25.37
N ASP A 521 -18.89 -23.16 -25.09
CA ASP A 521 -18.00 -23.18 -23.92
C ASP A 521 -18.64 -22.58 -22.65
N GLY A 522 -19.86 -22.02 -22.75
CA GLY A 522 -20.55 -21.35 -21.65
C GLY A 522 -20.00 -19.98 -21.26
N ALA A 523 -19.02 -19.44 -22.00
CA ALA A 523 -18.34 -18.19 -21.66
C ALA A 523 -19.22 -16.94 -21.85
N ALA A 524 -20.21 -16.96 -22.75
CA ALA A 524 -21.16 -15.87 -22.97
C ALA A 524 -22.60 -16.38 -23.12
N SER A 525 -23.59 -15.62 -22.62
CA SER A 525 -25.01 -15.91 -22.84
C SER A 525 -25.88 -14.66 -22.85
N ALA A 526 -27.03 -14.73 -23.53
CA ALA A 526 -28.04 -13.67 -23.57
C ALA A 526 -29.44 -14.26 -23.63
N GLU A 527 -30.44 -13.47 -23.21
CA GLU A 527 -31.82 -13.93 -23.05
C GLU A 527 -32.82 -13.00 -23.74
N CYS A 528 -33.89 -13.59 -24.26
CA CYS A 528 -35.03 -12.91 -24.88
C CYS A 528 -36.32 -13.29 -24.14
N ALA A 529 -37.06 -12.29 -23.66
CA ALA A 529 -38.35 -12.52 -23.01
C ALA A 529 -39.46 -12.74 -24.03
N VAL A 530 -40.17 -13.87 -23.94
CA VAL A 530 -41.29 -14.22 -24.83
C VAL A 530 -42.60 -14.21 -24.05
N LYS A 531 -43.56 -13.41 -24.52
CA LYS A 531 -44.94 -13.39 -24.03
C LYS A 531 -45.87 -13.93 -25.13
N VAL A 532 -46.53 -15.06 -24.85
CA VAL A 532 -47.51 -15.65 -25.77
C VAL A 532 -48.91 -15.22 -25.37
N THR A 533 -49.65 -14.67 -26.32
CA THR A 533 -51.03 -14.19 -26.18
C THR A 533 -51.99 -15.03 -27.03
N PRO A 534 -53.30 -15.02 -26.72
CA PRO A 534 -54.31 -15.66 -27.56
C PRO A 534 -54.24 -15.17 -29.01
N ASP A 535 -54.60 -16.03 -29.97
CA ASP A 535 -54.64 -15.67 -31.39
C ASP A 535 -55.66 -14.55 -31.67
N SER A 536 -55.28 -13.58 -32.50
CA SER A 536 -56.09 -12.40 -32.83
C SER A 536 -56.55 -12.44 -34.28
N GLY A 537 -57.64 -13.18 -34.54
CA GLY A 537 -58.47 -13.02 -35.75
C GLY A 537 -59.12 -14.32 -36.23
N GLY A 538 -60.44 -14.49 -36.31
CA GLY A 538 -61.52 -13.55 -36.05
C GLY A 538 -62.87 -14.28 -35.89
N GLY A 539 -63.66 -13.81 -34.93
CA GLY A 539 -65.11 -13.93 -34.94
C GLY A 539 -65.68 -12.66 -35.56
N SER A 540 -66.28 -12.78 -36.73
CA SER A 540 -67.16 -11.77 -37.31
C SER A 540 -68.32 -11.49 -36.36
N GLY A 541 -68.51 -10.21 -36.03
CA GLY A 541 -69.82 -9.53 -35.97
C GLY A 541 -70.97 -10.22 -35.23
N GLY A 542 -71.23 -9.74 -34.01
CA GLY A 542 -72.53 -9.83 -33.38
C GLY A 542 -72.51 -9.35 -31.92
N GLY A 543 -72.81 -8.07 -31.68
CA GLY A 543 -73.39 -7.64 -30.41
C GLY A 543 -72.63 -6.61 -29.55
N SER A 544 -72.89 -5.34 -29.85
CA SER A 544 -73.24 -4.24 -28.92
C SER A 544 -72.34 -3.84 -27.73
N GLY A 545 -72.04 -2.52 -27.70
CA GLY A 545 -71.87 -1.68 -26.51
C GLY A 545 -70.48 -1.77 -25.88
N GLY A 546 -69.69 -0.72 -25.72
CA GLY A 546 -70.03 0.65 -25.37
C GLY A 546 -69.31 1.02 -24.07
N CYS A 547 -68.24 1.81 -24.21
CA CYS A 547 -67.70 2.80 -23.26
C CYS A 547 -66.96 2.40 -21.97
N ASN A 548 -65.83 3.13 -21.75
CA ASN A 548 -65.12 3.51 -20.51
C ASN A 548 -64.24 2.46 -19.80
N ALA A 549 -63.06 2.77 -19.21
CA ALA A 549 -62.27 4.00 -19.03
C ALA A 549 -60.85 3.64 -18.49
N GLY A 550 -59.94 4.63 -18.47
CA GLY A 550 -58.80 4.71 -17.52
C GLY A 550 -57.42 4.45 -18.13
N LEU A 551 -56.63 5.46 -18.54
CA LEU A 551 -55.78 6.38 -17.75
C LEU A 551 -54.31 5.91 -17.60
N GLY A 552 -53.37 6.83 -17.90
CA GLY A 552 -51.94 6.76 -17.56
C GLY A 552 -51.02 6.99 -18.77
N LEU A 553 -50.74 8.23 -19.18
CA LEU A 553 -49.51 9.00 -18.89
C LEU A 553 -48.22 8.30 -19.42
N GLY A 554 -47.39 8.84 -20.31
CA GLY A 554 -47.28 10.13 -21.00
C GLY A 554 -45.96 10.16 -21.80
N ALA A 555 -45.85 11.12 -22.74
CA ALA A 555 -44.65 11.88 -23.16
C ALA A 555 -43.29 11.15 -23.41
N LEU A 556 -42.43 11.47 -24.37
CA LEU A 556 -42.31 12.43 -25.48
C LEU A 556 -40.85 12.23 -25.98
N ALA A 557 -40.60 12.25 -27.30
CA ALA A 557 -39.31 12.62 -27.93
C ALA A 557 -38.08 11.68 -27.68
N LEU A 558 -37.02 11.59 -28.48
CA LEU A 558 -36.53 12.27 -29.68
C LEU A 558 -35.36 11.42 -30.24
N LEU A 559 -35.10 11.52 -31.54
CA LEU A 559 -33.77 11.50 -32.20
C LEU A 559 -32.65 10.51 -31.76
N ALA A 560 -32.18 9.71 -32.72
CA ALA A 560 -30.74 9.54 -33.04
C ALA A 560 -30.63 8.84 -34.41
N LEU A 561 -30.46 9.58 -35.50
CA LEU A 561 -29.17 9.83 -36.16
C LEU A 561 -28.41 8.56 -36.57
N LEU A 562 -28.71 8.14 -37.80
CA LEU A 562 -27.85 7.33 -38.67
C LEU A 562 -26.49 8.03 -38.88
N PRO A 563 -25.36 7.30 -38.82
CA PRO A 563 -24.16 7.72 -39.51
C PRO A 563 -24.34 7.53 -41.01
N CYS A 564 -24.35 8.63 -41.74
CA CYS A 564 -24.19 8.65 -43.19
C CYS A 564 -22.88 7.98 -43.59
N ALA A 565 -23.00 7.07 -44.55
CA ALA A 565 -21.90 6.61 -45.39
C ALA A 565 -21.20 7.79 -46.08
N VAL A 566 -19.88 7.73 -46.13
CA VAL A 566 -19.11 8.31 -47.24
C VAL A 566 -18.45 7.15 -47.98
N ARG A 567 -18.87 6.96 -49.22
CA ARG A 567 -18.28 6.02 -50.19
C ARG A 567 -17.95 6.82 -51.46
N LYS A 568 -16.82 6.44 -52.07
CA LYS A 568 -16.23 6.78 -53.39
C LYS A 568 -15.13 7.86 -53.33
N ASN A 569 -13.98 7.67 -54.00
CA ASN A 569 -13.87 7.13 -55.35
C ASN A 569 -12.55 6.39 -55.69
N LYS A 570 -12.66 5.56 -56.74
CA LYS A 570 -11.62 4.79 -57.44
C LYS A 570 -10.72 5.66 -58.35
N GLY A 571 -9.54 5.13 -58.66
CA GLY A 571 -8.70 5.37 -59.85
C GLY A 571 -7.24 5.09 -59.48
N GLY A 572 -6.43 4.24 -60.11
CA GLY A 572 -6.48 3.65 -61.44
C GLY A 572 -5.13 3.86 -62.13
N LYS A 573 -4.09 3.13 -61.72
CA LYS A 573 -2.95 2.57 -62.48
C LYS A 573 -1.89 2.06 -61.52
#